data_AF-A0A6B3FPQ6-F1
#
_entry.id   AF-A0A6B3FPQ6-F1
#
_cell.length_a   1.000
_cell.length_b   1.000
_cell.length_c   1.000
_cell.angle_alpha   90.00
_cell.angle_beta   90.00
_cell.angle_gamma   90.00
#
_symmetry.space_group_name_H-M   'P 1'
#
loop_
_entity.id
_entity.type
_entity.pdbx_description
1 polymer ?
#
loop_
_entity_poly.entity_id
_entity_poly.type
_entity_poly.pdbx_seq_one_letter_code
_entity_poly.pdbx_strand_id
1 'polypeptide(L)'
;RVMRKEITDRIAKAQRRLVVRPVKLLEGMTGPGAKAAWEAEGMTDERRNAVLRFLFSGVVIDASSKPSGVFDWDRIDIEQNTL
;
A
#
# COMPACT_ATOMS: atom_id res chain seq x y z
N ARG A 1 -5.31 -30.85 -8.71
CA ARG A 1 -6.30 -29.85 -8.22
C ARG A 1 -5.71 -28.84 -7.23
N VAL A 2 -4.83 -29.25 -6.31
CA VAL A 2 -4.17 -28.38 -5.30
C VAL A 2 -3.48 -27.16 -5.93
N MET A 3 -2.68 -27.37 -6.99
CA MET A 3 -1.93 -26.32 -7.68
C MET A 3 -2.82 -25.20 -8.27
N ARG A 4 -4.05 -25.53 -8.70
CA ARG A 4 -4.99 -24.54 -9.25
C ARG A 4 -5.57 -23.67 -8.13
N LYS A 5 -5.86 -24.25 -6.96
CA LYS A 5 -6.34 -23.52 -5.78
C LYS A 5 -5.28 -22.55 -5.26
N GLU A 6 -4.03 -23.01 -5.13
CA GLU A 6 -2.93 -22.18 -4.66
C GLU A 6 -2.67 -20.95 -5.56
N ILE A 7 -2.73 -21.15 -6.88
CA ILE A 7 -2.63 -20.04 -7.84
C ILE A 7 -3.81 -19.07 -7.69
N THR A 8 -5.04 -19.57 -7.56
CA THR A 8 -6.22 -18.72 -7.34
C THR A 8 -6.14 -17.93 -6.04
N ASP A 9 -5.65 -18.54 -4.96
CA ASP A 9 -5.49 -17.89 -3.66
C ASP A 9 -4.42 -16.79 -3.72
N ARG A 10 -3.30 -17.03 -4.44
CA ARG A 10 -2.26 -16.00 -4.68
C ARG A 10 -2.78 -14.84 -5.53
N ILE A 11 -3.57 -15.12 -6.57
CA ILE A 11 -4.20 -14.09 -7.40
C ILE A 11 -5.20 -13.28 -6.56
N ALA A 12 -6.04 -13.93 -5.76
CA ALA A 12 -7.00 -13.24 -4.90
C ALA A 12 -6.29 -12.36 -3.84
N LYS A 13 -5.19 -12.85 -3.25
CA LYS A 13 -4.34 -12.07 -2.34
C LYS A 13 -3.74 -10.85 -3.04
N ALA A 14 -3.18 -11.02 -4.23
CA ALA A 14 -2.62 -9.93 -5.03
C ALA A 14 -3.69 -8.91 -5.47
N GLN A 15 -4.87 -9.36 -5.88
CA GLN A 15 -5.99 -8.50 -6.27
C GLN A 15 -6.49 -7.67 -5.07
N ARG A 16 -6.66 -8.27 -3.88
CA ARG A 16 -7.00 -7.53 -2.65
C ARG A 16 -5.97 -6.44 -2.33
N ARG A 17 -4.68 -6.68 -2.61
CA ARG A 17 -3.59 -5.69 -2.44
C ARG A 17 -3.61 -4.55 -3.47
N LEU A 18 -4.13 -4.79 -4.68
CA LEU A 18 -4.14 -3.82 -5.79
C LEU A 18 -5.37 -2.91 -5.82
N VAL A 19 -6.47 -3.31 -5.18
CA VAL A 19 -7.75 -2.59 -5.23
C VAL A 19 -7.69 -1.18 -4.62
N VAL A 20 -6.67 -0.86 -3.80
CA VAL A 20 -6.55 0.46 -3.15
C VAL A 20 -5.12 1.01 -3.25
N ARG A 21 -4.63 1.32 -4.45
CA ARG A 21 -3.48 2.24 -4.60
C ARG A 21 -3.98 3.58 -5.11
N PRO A 22 -4.27 4.56 -4.23
CA PRO A 22 -4.73 5.85 -4.65
C PRO A 22 -3.53 6.69 -5.11
N VAL A 23 -3.07 6.49 -6.35
CA VAL A 23 -1.92 7.25 -6.89
C VAL A 23 -2.22 8.76 -6.93
N LYS A 24 -3.49 9.15 -7.14
CA LYS A 24 -3.95 10.55 -7.07
C LYS A 24 -3.93 11.16 -5.66
N LEU A 25 -3.96 10.34 -4.60
CA LEU A 25 -3.98 10.84 -3.23
C LEU A 25 -2.67 11.55 -2.85
N LEU A 26 -1.55 10.96 -3.26
CA LEU A 26 -0.19 11.42 -2.93
C LEU A 26 0.33 12.50 -3.87
N GLU A 27 -0.50 12.98 -4.79
CA GLU A 27 -0.10 14.02 -5.75
C GLU A 27 0.34 15.29 -5.03
N GLY A 28 1.58 15.72 -5.30
CA GLY A 28 2.18 16.86 -4.64
C GLY A 28 2.57 16.64 -3.18
N MET A 29 2.41 15.43 -2.62
CA MET A 29 2.83 15.10 -1.24
C MET A 29 4.31 14.76 -1.12
N THR A 30 5.08 14.85 -2.20
CA THR A 30 6.52 14.57 -2.24
C THR A 30 7.29 15.71 -2.92
N GLY A 31 8.58 15.84 -2.58
CA GLY A 31 9.45 16.86 -3.13
C GLY A 31 9.31 18.24 -2.46
N PRO A 32 9.98 19.29 -3.00
CA PRO A 32 10.08 20.60 -2.35
C PRO A 32 8.74 21.32 -2.12
N GLY A 33 7.71 21.00 -2.92
CA GLY A 33 6.38 21.59 -2.82
C GLY A 33 5.44 20.91 -1.82
N ALA A 34 5.87 19.85 -1.14
CA ALA A 34 5.00 19.01 -0.31
C ALA A 34 4.28 19.79 0.79
N LYS A 35 4.98 20.72 1.45
CA LYS A 35 4.41 21.55 2.51
C LYS A 35 3.29 22.45 1.98
N ALA A 36 3.54 23.13 0.87
CA ALA A 36 2.55 24.01 0.25
C ALA A 36 1.32 23.22 -0.22
N ALA A 37 1.51 22.00 -0.75
CA ALA A 37 0.40 21.14 -1.14
C ALA A 37 -0.42 20.63 0.05
N TRP A 38 0.19 20.41 1.22
CA TRP A 38 -0.50 20.04 2.46
C TRP A 38 -1.34 21.18 3.05
N GLU A 39 -0.83 22.40 2.95
CA GLU A 39 -1.44 23.64 3.46
C GLU A 39 -2.43 24.28 2.48
N ALA A 40 -2.53 23.78 1.24
CA ALA A 40 -3.41 24.32 0.21
C ALA A 40 -4.90 24.25 0.60
N GLU A 41 -5.68 25.26 0.21
CA GLU A 41 -7.14 25.30 0.46
C GLU A 41 -7.89 24.11 -0.19
N GLY A 42 -7.36 23.56 -1.28
CA GLY A 42 -7.93 22.36 -1.94
C GLY A 42 -7.66 21.04 -1.21
N MET A 43 -6.99 21.06 -0.05
CA MET A 43 -6.71 19.88 0.75
C MET A 43 -7.88 19.59 1.71
N THR A 44 -8.81 18.74 1.27
CA THR A 44 -9.96 18.34 2.09
C THR A 44 -9.58 17.40 3.22
N ASP A 45 -10.43 17.31 4.25
CA ASP A 45 -10.21 16.42 5.39
C ASP A 45 -10.25 14.94 4.98
N GLU A 46 -11.08 14.56 4.00
CA GLU A 46 -11.08 13.20 3.44
C GLU A 46 -9.74 12.87 2.81
N ARG A 47 -9.16 13.82 2.07
CA ARG A 47 -7.85 13.65 1.43
C ARG A 47 -6.74 13.57 2.47
N ARG A 48 -6.74 14.44 3.49
CA ARG A 48 -5.77 14.37 4.60
C ARG A 48 -5.84 13.04 5.33
N ASN A 49 -7.04 12.60 5.70
CA ASN A 49 -7.22 11.33 6.39
C ASN A 49 -6.76 10.15 5.54
N ALA A 50 -7.03 10.15 4.23
CA ALA A 50 -6.52 9.13 3.34
C ALA A 50 -4.98 9.16 3.24
N VAL A 51 -4.34 10.33 3.15
CA VAL A 51 -2.86 10.45 3.15
C VAL A 51 -2.29 9.91 4.45
N LEU A 52 -2.88 10.25 5.60
CA LEU A 52 -2.43 9.78 6.91
C LEU A 52 -2.60 8.26 7.02
N ARG A 53 -3.74 7.69 6.60
CA ARG A 53 -3.95 6.23 6.58
C ARG A 53 -2.92 5.52 5.70
N PHE A 54 -2.52 6.13 4.59
CA PHE A 54 -1.45 5.60 3.72
C PHE A 54 -0.07 5.69 4.39
N LEU A 55 0.29 6.81 4.99
CA LEU A 55 1.61 6.99 5.63
C LEU A 55 1.76 6.11 6.87
N PHE A 56 0.67 5.92 7.63
CA PHE A 56 0.65 5.15 8.86
C PHE A 56 0.08 3.73 8.67
N SER A 57 -0.04 3.24 7.44
CA SER A 57 -0.34 1.83 7.21
C SER A 57 0.81 0.98 7.74
N GLY A 58 0.50 -0.05 8.53
CA GLY A 58 1.49 -0.96 9.07
C GLY A 58 2.09 -1.80 7.95
N VAL A 59 3.43 -1.81 7.84
CA VAL A 59 4.13 -2.70 6.90
C VAL A 59 4.65 -3.89 7.69
N VAL A 60 4.08 -5.06 7.43
CA VAL A 60 4.50 -6.34 8.03
C VAL A 60 5.40 -7.06 7.04
N ILE A 61 6.58 -7.49 7.50
CA ILE A 61 7.55 -8.22 6.68
C ILE A 61 7.80 -9.57 7.35
N ASP A 62 7.16 -10.63 6.84
CA ASP A 62 7.32 -12.00 7.34
C ASP A 62 8.70 -12.59 6.98
N ALA A 63 9.00 -13.81 7.42
CA ALA A 63 10.21 -14.53 6.97
C ALA A 63 10.20 -14.77 5.44
N SER A 64 11.38 -14.78 4.81
CA SER A 64 11.50 -15.06 3.37
C SER A 64 11.17 -16.52 3.09
N SER A 65 10.35 -16.76 2.06
CA SER A 65 10.08 -18.08 1.49
C SER A 65 10.95 -18.39 0.26
N LYS A 66 11.68 -17.39 -0.26
CA LYS A 66 12.51 -17.50 -1.47
C LYS A 66 13.98 -17.74 -1.15
N PRO A 67 14.74 -18.36 -2.08
CA PRO A 67 16.19 -18.52 -1.97
C PRO A 67 16.91 -17.19 -1.78
N SER A 68 18.11 -17.25 -1.17
CA SER A 68 18.97 -16.10 -0.99
C SER A 68 19.26 -15.40 -2.33
N GLY A 69 19.23 -14.07 -2.34
CA GLY A 69 19.42 -13.26 -3.55
C GLY A 69 18.15 -13.00 -4.37
N VAL A 70 17.01 -13.63 -4.03
CA VAL A 70 15.72 -13.35 -4.68
C VAL A 70 14.84 -12.51 -3.76
N PHE A 71 14.39 -11.36 -4.27
CA PHE A 71 13.45 -10.52 -3.51
C PHE A 71 12.08 -11.19 -3.44
N ASP A 72 11.65 -11.51 -2.22
CA ASP A 72 10.34 -12.11 -1.96
C ASP A 72 9.29 -11.02 -1.77
N TRP A 73 8.54 -10.71 -2.83
CA TRP A 73 7.44 -9.75 -2.76
C TRP A 73 6.23 -10.29 -1.98
N ASP A 74 6.13 -11.61 -1.80
CA ASP A 74 4.96 -12.24 -1.20
C ASP A 74 4.95 -12.08 0.35
N ARG A 75 6.12 -11.83 0.97
CA ARG A 75 6.32 -11.66 2.42
C ARG A 75 5.97 -10.27 2.96
N ILE A 76 5.73 -9.30 2.09
CA ILE A 76 5.37 -7.93 2.48
C ILE A 76 3.85 -7.86 2.52
N ASP A 77 3.30 -7.47 3.67
CA ASP A 77 1.89 -7.13 3.81
C ASP A 77 1.72 -5.69 4.30
N ILE A 78 0.62 -5.08 3.89
CA ILE A 78 0.27 -3.71 4.28
C ILE A 78 -1.07 -3.77 5.01
N GLU A 79 -1.03 -3.58 6.31
CA GLU A 79 -2.22 -3.40 7.14
C GLU A 79 -2.68 -1.94 7.06
N GLN A 80 -3.84 -1.74 6.45
CA GLN A 80 -4.46 -0.43 6.35
C GLN A 80 -4.90 0.05 7.75
N ASN A 81 -4.59 1.31 8.07
CA ASN A 81 -5.05 1.92 9.31
C ASN A 81 -6.56 2.22 9.22
N THR A 82 -7.36 1.69 10.16
CA THR A 82 -8.83 1.63 10.09
C THR A 82 -9.58 2.76 10.78
N LEU A 83 -8.91 3.81 11.30
CA LEU A 83 -9.53 4.93 12.03
C LEU A 83 -10.88 5.38 11.49
#